data_AF-A0A7S2L1P1-F1
#
_entry.id   AF-A0A7S2L1P1-F1
#
_cell.length_a   1.000
_cell.length_b   1.000
_cell.length_c   1.000
_cell.angle_alpha   90.00
_cell.angle_beta   90.00
_cell.angle_gamma   90.00
#
_symmetry.space_group_name_H-M   'P 1'
#
loop_
_entity.id
_entity.type
_entity.pdbx_description
1 polymer ?
#
loop_
_entity_poly.entity_id
_entity_poly.type
_entity_poly.pdbx_seq_one_letter_code
_entity_poly.pdbx_strand_id
1 'polypeptide(L)'
;TVAATEAAATEAAIVDTNVTTEESLDLSNITSTNTTTTLDEEEFTTNATATAATSPATTTTTEITTTTTTEEPHPVCGNFTDYKVFKLQFTPSSVNATYSFASKDTDGTVYSTTPSDLPLDEIYEEKVCVPAGEYEFTMSDGACVNGYYRGNLILFNCAEGSITVKVEDKSEETV
;
A
#
# COMPACT_ATOMS: atom_id res chain seq x y z
N THR A 1 -33.63 -39.95 -47.57
CA THR A 1 -32.79 -38.98 -48.28
C THR A 1 -33.12 -37.61 -47.72
N VAL A 2 -32.35 -37.13 -46.74
CA VAL A 2 -32.45 -35.74 -46.25
C VAL A 2 -31.02 -35.30 -46.01
N ALA A 3 -30.54 -34.41 -46.87
CA ALA A 3 -29.20 -33.87 -46.82
C ALA A 3 -29.26 -32.35 -47.04
N ALA A 4 -28.47 -31.67 -46.22
CA ALA A 4 -27.88 -30.35 -46.40
C ALA A 4 -28.82 -29.15 -46.53
N THR A 5 -28.97 -28.42 -45.42
CA THR A 5 -29.17 -26.96 -45.44
C THR A 5 -27.79 -26.33 -45.55
N GLU A 6 -27.55 -25.58 -46.62
CA GLU A 6 -26.33 -24.80 -46.85
C GLU A 6 -26.32 -23.57 -45.93
N ALA A 7 -25.22 -23.40 -45.18
CA ALA A 7 -24.88 -22.15 -44.52
C ALA A 7 -24.01 -21.33 -45.48
N ALA A 8 -24.53 -20.22 -45.98
CA ALA A 8 -23.74 -19.24 -46.72
C ALA A 8 -23.23 -18.17 -45.76
N ALA A 9 -21.90 -18.08 -45.68
CA ALA A 9 -21.15 -17.03 -45.01
C ALA A 9 -21.36 -15.68 -45.71
N THR A 10 -21.39 -14.59 -44.95
CA THR A 10 -21.20 -13.23 -45.48
C THR A 10 -19.92 -12.66 -44.88
N GLU A 11 -19.05 -12.22 -45.78
CA GLU A 11 -17.72 -11.65 -45.54
C GLU A 11 -17.77 -10.24 -44.93
N ALA A 12 -16.58 -9.87 -44.43
CA ALA A 12 -16.17 -8.70 -43.69
C ALA A 12 -16.52 -7.31 -44.27
N ALA A 13 -16.65 -6.35 -43.35
CA ALA A 13 -16.13 -5.01 -43.54
C ALA A 13 -15.52 -4.54 -42.21
N ILE A 14 -14.19 -4.66 -42.09
CA ILE A 14 -13.43 -3.98 -41.05
C ILE A 14 -13.09 -2.61 -41.63
N VAL A 15 -13.74 -1.55 -41.15
CA VAL A 15 -13.32 -0.18 -41.41
C VAL A 15 -12.29 0.18 -40.36
N ASP A 16 -11.04 0.13 -40.81
CA ASP A 16 -9.87 0.69 -40.14
C ASP A 16 -10.08 2.21 -39.99
N THR A 17 -10.28 2.69 -38.77
CA THR A 17 -10.22 4.12 -38.47
C THR A 17 -9.12 4.35 -37.45
N ASN A 18 -7.92 4.48 -38.00
CA ASN A 18 -6.74 5.00 -37.34
C ASN A 18 -6.98 6.49 -36.99
N VAL A 19 -7.48 6.78 -35.78
CA VAL A 19 -7.45 8.13 -35.21
C VAL A 19 -6.21 8.25 -34.33
N THR A 20 -5.16 8.77 -34.93
CA THR A 20 -4.01 9.33 -34.23
C THR A 20 -4.37 10.77 -33.90
N THR A 21 -4.62 11.09 -32.63
CA THR A 21 -4.63 12.48 -32.16
C THR A 21 -3.46 12.62 -31.20
N GLU A 22 -2.38 13.20 -31.72
CA GLU A 22 -1.27 13.71 -30.92
C GLU A 22 -1.78 14.93 -30.14
N GLU A 23 -2.03 14.75 -28.84
CA GLU A 23 -2.12 15.89 -27.94
C GLU A 23 -0.72 16.14 -27.36
N SER A 24 -0.02 17.07 -28.00
CA SER A 24 1.20 17.69 -27.51
C SER A 24 0.85 18.56 -26.29
N LEU A 25 1.04 18.04 -25.09
CA LEU A 25 1.10 18.86 -23.88
C LEU A 25 2.56 19.28 -23.63
N ASP A 26 2.78 20.57 -23.87
CA ASP A 26 4.02 21.31 -23.71
C ASP A 26 4.59 21.15 -22.29
N LEU A 27 5.78 20.57 -22.20
CA LEU A 27 6.64 20.57 -21.01
C LEU A 27 7.28 21.96 -20.86
N SER A 28 6.61 22.86 -20.15
CA SER A 28 7.28 24.05 -19.62
C SER A 28 6.71 24.44 -18.25
N ASN A 29 7.61 24.55 -17.26
CA ASN A 29 7.39 24.89 -15.85
C ASN A 29 6.88 23.81 -14.89
N ILE A 30 7.77 22.90 -14.50
CA ILE A 30 7.83 22.45 -13.10
C ILE A 30 9.19 22.90 -12.56
N THR A 31 9.22 24.11 -12.01
CA THR A 31 10.35 24.64 -11.27
C THR A 31 10.55 23.78 -10.02
N SER A 32 11.65 23.03 -10.00
CA SER A 32 12.19 22.41 -8.79
C SER A 32 12.56 23.48 -7.79
N THR A 33 11.77 23.64 -6.73
CA THR A 33 12.24 24.26 -5.49
C THR A 33 12.83 23.19 -4.59
N ASN A 34 14.10 22.88 -4.82
CA ASN A 34 14.96 22.29 -3.80
C ASN A 34 15.02 23.28 -2.63
N THR A 35 14.34 22.98 -1.54
CA THR A 35 14.55 23.70 -0.28
C THR A 35 15.72 23.02 0.43
N THR A 36 16.92 23.54 0.21
CA THR A 36 18.09 23.20 1.02
C THR A 36 17.97 23.97 2.33
N THR A 37 17.58 23.30 3.40
CA THR A 37 17.69 23.85 4.75
C THR A 37 19.13 23.67 5.22
N THR A 38 19.93 24.72 5.14
CA THR A 38 21.18 24.84 5.91
C THR A 38 20.81 25.07 7.37
N LEU A 39 21.11 24.10 8.24
CA LEU A 39 21.12 24.36 9.68
C LEU A 39 22.42 25.12 9.99
N ASP A 40 22.25 26.36 10.44
CA ASP A 40 23.29 27.14 11.09
C ASP A 40 23.75 26.45 12.37
N GLU A 41 25.04 26.14 12.41
CA GLU A 41 25.78 25.63 13.56
C GLU A 41 26.15 26.83 14.44
N GLU A 42 25.26 27.22 15.36
CA GLU A 42 25.65 28.15 16.44
C GLU A 42 26.33 27.38 17.59
N GLU A 43 27.65 27.52 17.60
CA GLU A 43 28.57 27.11 18.66
C GLU A 43 28.20 27.80 20.00
N PHE A 44 27.58 27.05 20.91
CA PHE A 44 27.39 27.49 22.30
C PHE A 44 28.55 26.98 23.17
N THR A 45 29.60 27.79 23.33
CA THR A 45 30.69 27.53 24.27
C THR A 45 30.32 28.02 25.68
N THR A 46 29.90 27.10 26.56
CA THR A 46 29.84 27.35 28.01
C THR A 46 31.04 26.75 28.72
N ASN A 47 31.93 27.62 29.17
CA ASN A 47 33.05 27.31 30.03
C ASN A 47 32.53 26.98 31.45
N ALA A 48 32.39 25.70 31.79
CA ALA A 48 32.05 25.25 33.14
C ALA A 48 33.31 24.74 33.86
N THR A 49 33.82 25.55 34.78
CA THR A 49 34.84 25.14 35.75
C THR A 49 34.23 24.14 36.73
N ALA A 50 34.55 22.85 36.57
CA ALA A 50 34.14 21.81 37.51
C ALA A 50 35.10 21.73 38.69
N THR A 51 34.67 22.21 39.86
CA THR A 51 35.29 21.88 41.14
C THR A 51 34.93 20.44 41.50
N ALA A 52 35.94 19.58 41.63
CA ALA A 52 35.76 18.18 42.04
C ALA A 52 35.32 18.11 43.52
N ALA A 53 34.03 17.83 43.73
CA ALA A 53 33.52 17.38 45.02
C ALA A 53 33.36 15.85 44.96
N THR A 54 34.25 15.15 45.66
CA THR A 54 34.15 13.70 45.89
C THR A 54 32.93 13.42 46.76
N SER A 55 31.87 12.90 46.15
CA SER A 55 30.69 12.36 46.83
C SER A 55 30.72 10.82 46.75
N PRO A 56 30.42 10.08 47.83
CA PRO A 56 30.40 8.63 47.80
C PRO A 56 29.27 8.14 46.88
N ALA A 57 29.64 7.33 45.88
CA ALA A 57 28.73 6.70 44.95
C ALA A 57 27.76 5.78 45.71
N THR A 58 26.50 6.20 45.84
CA THR A 58 25.42 5.33 46.27
C THR A 58 24.96 4.59 45.03
N THR A 59 25.30 3.31 44.91
CA THR A 59 24.79 2.43 43.86
C THR A 59 23.30 2.20 44.09
N THR A 60 22.47 3.08 43.53
CA THR A 60 21.04 2.86 43.38
C THR A 60 20.87 1.87 42.23
N THR A 61 20.63 0.60 42.56
CA THR A 61 20.15 -0.38 41.61
C THR A 61 18.74 0.05 41.18
N THR A 62 18.63 0.75 40.05
CA THR A 62 17.34 0.98 39.41
C THR A 62 16.85 -0.39 38.93
N GLU A 63 15.94 -1.00 39.68
CA GLU A 63 15.15 -2.12 39.15
C GLU A 63 14.39 -1.58 37.93
N ILE A 64 14.91 -1.91 36.74
CA ILE A 64 14.17 -1.74 35.50
C ILE A 64 12.98 -2.69 35.62
N THR A 65 11.86 -2.14 36.09
CA THR A 65 10.59 -2.82 36.06
C THR A 65 10.18 -2.87 34.60
N THR A 66 10.50 -3.98 33.94
CA THR A 66 10.03 -4.25 32.58
C THR A 66 8.51 -4.38 32.63
N THR A 67 7.80 -3.28 32.40
CA THR A 67 6.37 -3.32 32.14
C THR A 67 6.18 -4.06 30.82
N THR A 68 5.87 -5.35 30.90
CA THR A 68 5.28 -6.10 29.79
C THR A 68 3.89 -5.53 29.56
N THR A 69 3.80 -4.55 28.67
CA THR A 69 2.53 -4.12 28.11
C THR A 69 1.94 -5.33 27.41
N THR A 70 0.82 -5.85 27.94
CA THR A 70 0.07 -6.88 27.25
C THR A 70 -0.57 -6.18 26.05
N GLU A 71 -0.01 -6.41 24.86
CA GLU A 71 -0.52 -5.84 23.62
C GLU A 71 -1.93 -6.37 23.39
N GLU A 72 -2.91 -5.47 23.36
CA GLU A 72 -4.30 -5.83 23.14
C GLU A 72 -4.47 -6.35 21.69
N PRO A 73 -5.14 -7.48 21.47
CA PRO A 73 -5.32 -8.03 20.13
C PRO A 73 -6.02 -7.04 19.21
N HIS A 74 -5.45 -6.80 18.02
CA HIS A 74 -6.02 -5.84 17.07
C HIS A 74 -7.34 -6.38 16.50
N PRO A 75 -8.43 -5.59 16.40
CA PRO A 75 -9.76 -6.09 16.03
C PRO A 75 -9.85 -6.78 14.65
N VAL A 76 -8.91 -6.48 13.74
CA VAL A 76 -8.82 -7.13 12.42
C VAL A 76 -7.84 -8.32 12.42
N CYS A 77 -6.79 -8.27 13.25
CA CYS A 77 -5.71 -9.26 13.26
C CYS A 77 -5.78 -10.25 14.43
N GLY A 78 -6.73 -10.10 15.35
CA GLY A 78 -6.83 -10.91 16.55
C GLY A 78 -5.50 -10.95 17.30
N ASN A 79 -4.98 -12.17 17.50
CA ASN A 79 -3.77 -12.43 18.27
C ASN A 79 -2.47 -12.36 17.46
N PHE A 80 -2.53 -11.99 16.17
CA PHE A 80 -1.34 -11.85 15.33
C PHE A 80 -0.69 -10.48 15.56
N THR A 81 0.33 -10.44 16.42
CA THR A 81 1.02 -9.20 16.83
C THR A 81 2.05 -8.72 15.81
N ASP A 82 2.59 -9.62 15.00
CA ASP A 82 3.52 -9.33 13.91
C ASP A 82 2.80 -8.84 12.63
N TYR A 83 1.49 -9.08 12.53
CA TYR A 83 0.69 -8.77 11.35
C TYR A 83 0.30 -7.29 11.31
N LYS A 84 0.09 -6.84 10.08
CA LYS A 84 -0.17 -5.46 9.71
C LYS A 84 -1.54 -5.37 9.04
N VAL A 85 -2.23 -4.26 9.32
CA VAL A 85 -3.56 -4.00 8.77
C VAL A 85 -3.40 -3.13 7.56
N PHE A 86 -3.79 -3.67 6.42
CA PHE A 86 -3.77 -3.00 5.14
C PHE A 86 -5.20 -2.66 4.73
N LYS A 87 -5.49 -1.39 4.46
CA LYS A 87 -6.80 -0.94 4.02
C LYS A 87 -6.80 -0.77 2.51
N LEU A 88 -7.67 -1.48 1.82
CA LEU A 88 -7.97 -1.31 0.41
C LEU A 88 -9.22 -0.43 0.25
N GLN A 89 -9.18 0.49 -0.71
CA GLN A 89 -10.29 1.37 -1.04
C GLN A 89 -10.37 1.56 -2.55
N PHE A 90 -11.50 1.25 -3.16
CA PHE A 90 -11.71 1.41 -4.61
C PHE A 90 -13.19 1.59 -4.94
N THR A 91 -13.48 2.13 -6.11
CA THR A 91 -14.85 2.21 -6.65
C THR A 91 -14.95 1.28 -7.85
N PRO A 92 -15.64 0.13 -7.73
CA PRO A 92 -15.77 -0.83 -8.82
C PRO A 92 -16.40 -0.19 -10.06
N SER A 93 -15.86 -0.54 -11.23
CA SER A 93 -16.39 -0.18 -12.54
C SER A 93 -17.36 -1.24 -13.07
N SER A 94 -17.41 -2.42 -12.45
CA SER A 94 -18.26 -3.55 -12.84
C SER A 94 -18.82 -4.28 -11.63
N VAL A 95 -20.11 -4.69 -11.68
CA VAL A 95 -20.71 -5.56 -10.65
C VAL A 95 -20.00 -6.91 -10.55
N ASN A 96 -19.40 -7.37 -11.65
CA ASN A 96 -18.67 -8.63 -11.72
C ASN A 96 -17.17 -8.45 -11.42
N ALA A 97 -16.75 -7.26 -11.00
CA ALA A 97 -15.38 -7.03 -10.60
C ALA A 97 -15.02 -7.94 -9.43
N THR A 98 -13.88 -8.61 -9.57
CA THR A 98 -13.20 -9.37 -8.55
C THR A 98 -11.84 -8.75 -8.27
N TYR A 99 -11.35 -8.97 -7.05
CA TYR A 99 -9.98 -8.68 -6.70
C TYR A 99 -9.38 -9.82 -5.86
N SER A 100 -8.05 -9.91 -5.89
CA SER A 100 -7.30 -10.80 -5.00
C SER A 100 -6.08 -10.09 -4.41
N PHE A 101 -5.73 -10.49 -3.19
CA PHE A 101 -4.52 -10.05 -2.49
C PHE A 101 -3.77 -11.28 -1.98
N ALA A 102 -2.67 -11.63 -2.64
CA ALA A 102 -1.92 -12.85 -2.38
C ALA A 102 -0.46 -12.55 -2.02
N SER A 103 0.11 -13.29 -1.07
CA SER A 103 1.54 -13.18 -0.74
C SER A 103 2.40 -13.82 -1.82
N LYS A 104 3.44 -13.13 -2.26
CA LYS A 104 4.47 -13.66 -3.16
C LYS A 104 5.52 -14.48 -2.40
N ASP A 105 5.69 -14.20 -1.11
CA ASP A 105 6.69 -14.85 -0.25
C ASP A 105 6.25 -16.23 0.25
N THR A 106 4.93 -16.47 0.32
CA THR A 106 4.35 -17.72 0.83
C THR A 106 3.52 -18.44 -0.23
N ASP A 107 4.13 -18.65 -1.41
CA ASP A 107 3.58 -19.44 -2.52
C ASP A 107 2.14 -19.06 -2.94
N GLY A 108 1.79 -17.77 -2.92
CA GLY A 108 0.48 -17.30 -3.37
C GLY A 108 -0.63 -17.41 -2.31
N THR A 109 -0.29 -17.50 -1.02
CA THR A 109 -1.29 -17.49 0.07
C THR A 109 -2.23 -16.30 -0.11
N VAL A 110 -3.53 -16.57 -0.30
CA VAL A 110 -4.55 -15.55 -0.52
C VAL A 110 -5.08 -15.04 0.82
N TYR A 111 -4.97 -13.74 1.05
CA TYR A 111 -5.47 -13.07 2.25
C TYR A 111 -6.82 -12.40 2.04
N SER A 112 -7.15 -12.02 0.80
CA SER A 112 -8.48 -11.56 0.39
C SER A 112 -8.70 -11.69 -1.13
N THR A 113 -9.91 -11.45 -1.63
CA THR A 113 -10.88 -12.53 -1.82
C THR A 113 -12.32 -12.05 -1.98
N THR A 114 -12.66 -11.08 -2.83
CA THR A 114 -14.08 -10.78 -3.06
C THR A 114 -14.74 -11.69 -4.10
N PRO A 115 -15.91 -12.26 -3.80
CA PRO A 115 -16.79 -12.77 -4.84
C PRO A 115 -17.39 -11.61 -5.65
N SER A 116 -17.85 -11.93 -6.86
CA SER A 116 -18.67 -11.03 -7.69
C SER A 116 -19.86 -10.44 -6.92
N ASP A 117 -20.35 -9.28 -7.35
CA ASP A 117 -21.36 -8.37 -6.73
C ASP A 117 -20.78 -7.24 -5.85
N LEU A 118 -19.78 -6.53 -6.38
CA LEU A 118 -19.29 -5.30 -5.74
C LEU A 118 -20.25 -4.11 -6.01
N PRO A 119 -20.41 -3.18 -5.05
CA PRO A 119 -21.33 -2.07 -5.20
C PRO A 119 -20.80 -1.08 -6.24
N LEU A 120 -21.52 -0.94 -7.36
CA LEU A 120 -21.17 0.03 -8.40
C LEU A 120 -21.28 1.46 -7.90
N ASP A 121 -20.41 2.33 -8.42
CA ASP A 121 -20.39 3.77 -8.16
C ASP A 121 -20.27 4.16 -6.67
N GLU A 122 -19.99 3.19 -5.80
CA GLU A 122 -19.77 3.37 -4.37
C GLU A 122 -18.33 3.02 -3.98
N ILE A 123 -17.85 3.66 -2.92
CA ILE A 123 -16.53 3.32 -2.38
C ILE A 123 -16.66 2.00 -1.62
N TYR A 124 -15.99 0.97 -2.12
CA TYR A 124 -15.76 -0.27 -1.41
C TYR A 124 -14.51 -0.16 -0.54
N GLU A 125 -14.61 -0.57 0.72
CA GLU A 125 -13.49 -0.58 1.66
C GLU A 125 -13.31 -1.96 2.28
N GLU A 126 -12.07 -2.44 2.27
CA GLU A 126 -11.71 -3.68 2.94
C GLU A 126 -10.45 -3.53 3.78
N LYS A 127 -10.41 -4.23 4.92
CA LYS A 127 -9.23 -4.30 5.78
C LYS A 127 -8.70 -5.73 5.76
N VAL A 128 -7.49 -5.89 5.27
CA VAL A 128 -6.80 -7.17 5.18
C VAL A 128 -5.71 -7.21 6.26
N CYS A 129 -5.61 -8.32 6.98
CA CYS A 129 -4.57 -8.54 7.97
C CYS A 129 -3.48 -9.44 7.38
N VAL A 130 -2.26 -8.91 7.19
CA VAL A 130 -1.17 -9.60 6.51
C VAL A 130 0.17 -9.37 7.21
N PRO A 131 1.14 -10.30 7.18
CA PRO A 131 2.49 -10.04 7.67
C PRO A 131 3.23 -9.00 6.79
N ALA A 132 4.40 -8.52 7.23
CA ALA A 132 5.28 -7.78 6.34
C ALA A 132 5.79 -8.70 5.20
N GLY A 133 5.90 -8.17 3.98
CA GLY A 133 6.28 -8.96 2.82
C GLY A 133 5.90 -8.32 1.48
N GLU A 134 6.12 -9.06 0.39
CA GLU A 134 5.67 -8.72 -0.96
C GLU A 134 4.37 -9.44 -1.32
N TYR A 135 3.44 -8.68 -1.88
CA TYR A 135 2.10 -9.14 -2.23
C TYR A 135 1.80 -8.83 -3.68
N GLU A 136 1.02 -9.70 -4.31
CA GLU A 136 0.39 -9.44 -5.60
C GLU A 136 -1.07 -9.06 -5.36
N PHE A 137 -1.40 -7.82 -5.73
CA PHE A 137 -2.78 -7.35 -5.80
C PHE A 137 -3.25 -7.48 -7.25
N THR A 138 -4.42 -8.09 -7.47
CA THR A 138 -5.02 -8.21 -8.80
C THR A 138 -6.42 -7.61 -8.81
N MET A 139 -6.73 -6.82 -9.85
CA MET A 139 -8.06 -6.25 -10.09
C MET A 139 -8.52 -6.58 -11.52
N SER A 140 -9.76 -7.01 -11.67
CA SER A 140 -10.29 -7.50 -12.96
C SER A 140 -10.96 -6.43 -13.83
N ASP A 141 -11.34 -5.28 -13.27
CA ASP A 141 -12.09 -4.24 -14.00
C ASP A 141 -11.29 -2.93 -14.18
N GLY A 142 -10.04 -2.90 -13.69
CA GLY A 142 -9.17 -1.74 -13.75
C GLY A 142 -9.63 -0.52 -12.95
N ALA A 143 -10.55 -0.69 -11.99
CA ALA A 143 -10.91 0.40 -11.09
C ALA A 143 -9.69 0.94 -10.34
N CYS A 144 -9.70 2.25 -10.08
CA CYS A 144 -8.66 2.89 -9.28
C CYS A 144 -8.70 2.36 -7.83
N VAL A 145 -7.66 1.65 -7.44
CA VAL A 145 -7.43 1.19 -6.08
C VAL A 145 -6.44 2.06 -5.35
N ASN A 146 -6.78 2.40 -4.11
CA ASN A 146 -5.89 2.96 -3.11
C ASN A 146 -5.67 1.94 -2.01
N GLY A 147 -4.42 1.73 -1.61
CA GLY A 147 -4.07 0.90 -0.46
C GLY A 147 -3.30 1.68 0.58
N TYR A 148 -3.74 1.60 1.82
CA TYR A 148 -3.18 2.35 2.94
C TYR A 148 -2.61 1.43 4.01
N TYR A 149 -1.41 1.75 4.47
CA TYR A 149 -0.80 1.15 5.65
C TYR A 149 -0.52 2.23 6.70
N ARG A 150 -1.13 2.09 7.88
CA ARG A 150 -1.08 3.10 8.96
C ARG A 150 -1.44 4.53 8.49
N GLY A 151 -2.38 4.64 7.54
CA GLY A 151 -2.80 5.93 6.95
C GLY A 151 -1.90 6.46 5.82
N ASN A 152 -0.77 5.82 5.54
CA ASN A 152 0.09 6.17 4.41
C ASN A 152 -0.37 5.41 3.16
N LEU A 153 -0.52 6.12 2.04
CA LEU A 153 -0.80 5.52 0.75
C LEU A 153 0.44 4.74 0.29
N ILE A 154 0.34 3.42 0.18
CA ILE A 154 1.41 2.54 -0.31
C ILE A 154 1.07 1.85 -1.63
N LEU A 155 -0.16 2.03 -2.11
CA LEU A 155 -0.65 1.47 -3.35
C LEU A 155 -1.58 2.47 -4.03
N PHE A 156 -1.31 2.77 -5.30
CA PHE A 156 -2.23 3.45 -6.20
C PHE A 156 -2.12 2.81 -7.58
N ASN A 157 -3.22 2.26 -8.10
CA ASN A 157 -3.27 1.72 -9.46
C ASN A 157 -4.68 1.86 -10.05
N CYS A 158 -4.77 2.21 -11.33
CA CYS A 158 -6.01 2.35 -12.10
C CYS A 158 -5.99 1.47 -13.37
N ALA A 159 -5.25 0.37 -13.34
CA ALA A 159 -5.13 -0.56 -14.46
C ALA A 159 -5.61 -1.95 -14.04
N GLU A 160 -6.26 -2.64 -14.99
CA GLU A 160 -6.57 -4.06 -14.87
C GLU A 160 -5.28 -4.87 -14.80
N GLY A 161 -5.32 -5.99 -14.07
CA GLY A 161 -4.21 -6.92 -13.95
C GLY A 161 -3.60 -6.89 -12.56
N SER A 162 -2.32 -7.31 -12.48
CA SER A 162 -1.63 -7.48 -11.21
C SER A 162 -0.52 -6.46 -10.97
N ILE A 163 -0.36 -6.08 -9.71
CA ILE A 163 0.70 -5.19 -9.23
C ILE A 163 1.34 -5.75 -7.97
N THR A 164 2.63 -5.48 -7.82
CA THR A 164 3.35 -5.88 -6.60
C THR A 164 3.25 -4.76 -5.57
N VAL A 165 2.84 -5.13 -4.35
CA VAL A 165 2.67 -4.27 -3.19
C VAL A 165 3.65 -4.72 -2.12
N LYS A 166 4.46 -3.81 -1.61
CA LYS A 166 5.41 -4.11 -0.53
C LYS A 166 4.87 -3.57 0.79
N VAL A 167 4.72 -4.45 1.77
CA VAL A 167 4.32 -4.11 3.15
C VAL A 167 5.57 -4.20 4.01
N GLU A 168 6.12 -3.05 4.40
CA GLU A 168 7.34 -2.97 5.20
C GLU A 168 7.03 -2.91 6.70
N ASP A 169 7.84 -3.60 7.50
CA ASP A 169 7.81 -3.43 8.95
C ASP A 169 8.56 -2.16 9.33
N LYS A 170 7.83 -1.04 9.42
CA LYS A 170 8.32 0.18 10.07
C LYS A 170 7.99 0.13 11.56
N SER A 171 8.57 -0.83 12.26
CA SER A 171 8.62 -0.84 13.71
C SER A 171 9.61 0.25 14.15
N GLU A 172 9.06 1.40 14.57
CA GLU A 172 9.76 2.49 15.28
C GLU A 172 11.06 3.02 14.65
N GLU A 173 10.95 4.09 13.87
CA GLU A 173 12.02 5.10 13.86
C GLU A 173 11.90 5.84 15.20
N THR A 174 12.63 5.37 16.22
CA THR A 174 12.77 6.06 17.50
C THR A 174 13.44 7.41 17.26
N VAL A 175 12.75 8.50 17.62
CA VAL A 175 13.30 9.86 17.72
C VAL A 175 13.78 10.10 19.13
#